data_AF-A0A925EMB5-F1
#
_entry.id   AF-A0A925EMB5-F1
#
_cell.length_a   1.000
_cell.length_b   1.000
_cell.length_c   1.000
_cell.angle_alpha   90.00
_cell.angle_beta   90.00
_cell.angle_gamma   90.00
#
_symmetry.space_group_name_H-M   'P 1'
#
loop_
_entity.id
_entity.type
_entity.pdbx_description
1 polymer ?
#
loop_
_entity_poly.entity_id
_entity_poly.type
_entity_poly.pdbx_seq_one_letter_code
_entity_poly.pdbx_strand_id
1 'polypeptide(L)'
;MKKFSRSLLRTSALALLPIVDNFAHPHAAHAVFFENARVWLDATFTATGNAGAALGVDMTINVLRAVLLIWVALGIVRTIQAARNDEDWQTTARVPILATISIVVGDIITGLIIPPPA
;
A
#
# COMPACT_ATOMS: atom_id res chain seq x y z
N MET A 1 -17.80 17.65 -41.88
CA MET A 1 -18.17 16.61 -40.88
C MET A 1 -17.02 15.64 -40.55
N LYS A 2 -16.25 15.10 -41.51
CA LYS A 2 -15.10 14.19 -41.23
C LYS A 2 -14.01 14.78 -40.30
N LYS A 3 -13.76 16.09 -40.37
CA LYS A 3 -12.75 16.79 -39.54
C LYS A 3 -13.17 16.86 -38.05
N PHE A 4 -14.47 16.96 -37.78
CA PHE A 4 -15.03 17.02 -36.42
C PHE A 4 -15.01 15.64 -35.74
N SER A 5 -15.36 14.58 -36.47
CA SER A 5 -15.24 13.19 -35.99
C SER A 5 -13.79 12.82 -35.63
N ARG A 6 -12.80 13.26 -36.42
CA ARG A 6 -11.37 13.06 -36.11
C ARG A 6 -10.89 13.86 -34.89
N SER A 7 -11.50 15.01 -34.60
CA SER A 7 -11.20 15.81 -33.41
C SER A 7 -11.74 15.14 -32.15
N LEU A 8 -12.96 14.62 -32.20
CA LEU A 8 -13.59 13.88 -31.11
C LEU A 8 -12.82 12.60 -30.78
N LEU A 9 -12.39 11.84 -31.80
CA LEU A 9 -11.60 10.63 -31.61
C LEU A 9 -10.25 10.88 -30.93
N ARG A 10 -9.62 12.03 -31.23
CA ARG A 10 -8.34 12.44 -30.60
C ARG A 10 -8.53 12.86 -29.14
N THR A 11 -9.61 13.58 -28.82
CA THR A 11 -9.91 13.94 -27.43
C THR A 11 -10.30 12.72 -26.59
N SER A 12 -11.02 11.76 -27.16
CA SER A 12 -11.31 10.49 -26.48
C SER A 12 -10.05 9.68 -26.23
N ALA A 13 -9.13 9.61 -27.19
CA ALA A 13 -7.85 8.92 -27.01
C ALA A 13 -6.97 9.58 -25.93
N LEU A 14 -6.97 10.91 -25.84
CA LEU A 14 -6.23 11.63 -24.80
C LEU A 14 -6.85 11.45 -23.41
N ALA A 15 -8.17 11.34 -23.31
CA ALA A 15 -8.87 11.10 -22.04
C ALA A 15 -8.63 9.68 -21.49
N LEU A 16 -8.27 8.72 -22.36
CA LEU A 16 -7.94 7.35 -21.97
C LEU A 16 -6.49 7.20 -21.49
N LEU A 17 -5.58 8.12 -21.85
CA LEU A 17 -4.18 8.08 -21.39
C LEU A 17 -4.02 7.96 -19.87
N PRO A 18 -4.66 8.79 -19.02
CA PRO A 18 -4.50 8.67 -17.56
C PRO A 18 -5.06 7.35 -17.00
N ILE A 19 -6.07 6.77 -17.66
CA ILE A 19 -6.62 5.46 -17.26
C ILE A 19 -5.60 4.36 -17.59
N VAL A 20 -5.05 4.37 -18.81
CA VAL A 20 -4.02 3.41 -19.24
C VAL A 20 -2.75 3.55 -18.40
N ASP A 21 -2.34 4.77 -18.10
CA ASP A 21 -1.17 5.08 -17.27
C ASP A 21 -1.32 4.49 -15.87
N ASN A 22 -2.50 4.62 -15.25
CA ASN A 22 -2.77 4.04 -13.93
C ASN A 22 -2.80 2.49 -13.91
N PHE A 23 -3.03 1.84 -15.05
CA PHE A 23 -2.93 0.37 -15.19
C PHE A 23 -1.50 -0.08 -15.51
N ALA A 24 -0.74 0.69 -16.29
CA ALA A 24 0.63 0.37 -16.67
C ALA A 24 1.65 0.73 -15.58
N HIS A 25 1.39 1.81 -14.85
CA HIS A 25 2.17 2.35 -13.75
C HIS A 25 1.26 2.44 -12.53
N PRO A 26 1.03 1.32 -11.81
CA PRO A 26 0.30 1.37 -10.55
C PRO A 26 1.06 2.31 -9.61
N HIS A 27 0.51 3.50 -9.41
CA HIS A 27 0.97 4.41 -8.37
C HIS A 27 0.89 3.70 -7.03
N ALA A 28 1.79 4.01 -6.10
CA ALA A 28 1.70 3.53 -4.73
C ALA A 28 0.30 3.88 -4.20
N ALA A 29 -0.59 2.89 -4.14
CA ALA A 29 -1.89 3.06 -3.53
C ALA A 29 -1.63 3.55 -2.10
N HIS A 30 -2.31 4.62 -1.68
CA HIS A 30 -2.23 5.11 -0.31
C HIS A 30 -2.54 3.95 0.63
N ALA A 31 -1.50 3.38 1.23
CA ALA A 31 -1.61 2.20 2.04
C ALA A 31 -1.80 2.62 3.49
N VAL A 32 -2.65 1.89 4.22
CA VAL A 32 -2.89 2.12 5.65
C VAL A 32 -1.70 1.66 6.50
N PHE A 33 -0.80 0.83 5.96
CA PHE A 33 0.34 0.26 6.68
C PHE A 33 1.68 0.66 6.06
N PHE A 34 2.66 0.97 6.92
CA PHE A 34 4.07 1.21 6.56
C PHE A 34 4.30 2.36 5.57
N GLU A 35 3.41 3.34 5.48
CA GLU A 35 3.58 4.47 4.56
C GLU A 35 4.63 5.46 5.04
N ASN A 36 4.60 5.82 6.32
CA ASN A 36 5.62 6.71 6.88
C ASN A 36 6.98 6.00 6.88
N ALA A 37 7.00 4.70 7.20
CA ALA A 37 8.21 3.89 7.08
C ALA A 37 8.77 3.86 5.65
N ARG A 38 7.91 3.75 4.63
CA ARG A 38 8.30 3.82 3.22
C ARG A 38 8.96 5.17 2.90
N VAL A 39 8.32 6.27 3.26
CA VAL A 39 8.82 7.63 3.02
C VAL A 39 10.17 7.85 3.70
N TRP A 40 10.31 7.41 4.97
CA TRP A 40 11.57 7.51 5.69
C TRP A 40 12.70 6.70 5.03
N LEU A 41 12.42 5.46 4.62
CA LEU A 41 13.37 4.60 3.92
C LEU A 41 13.75 5.21 2.56
N ASP A 42 12.77 5.68 1.79
CA ASP A 42 13.00 6.28 0.49
C ASP A 42 13.93 7.50 0.62
N ALA A 43 13.66 8.41 1.56
CA ALA A 43 14.52 9.55 1.85
C ALA A 43 15.95 9.12 2.27
N THR A 44 16.06 8.11 3.13
CA THR A 44 17.36 7.61 3.62
C THR A 44 18.20 7.01 2.50
N PHE A 45 17.58 6.21 1.62
CA PHE A 45 18.28 5.49 0.57
C PHE A 45 18.54 6.34 -0.67
N THR A 46 17.63 7.26 -1.02
CA THR A 46 17.83 8.18 -2.16
C THR A 46 18.83 9.30 -1.83
N ALA A 47 19.01 9.66 -0.56
CA ALA A 47 20.06 10.59 -0.13
C ALA A 47 21.49 10.15 -0.51
N THR A 48 21.68 8.86 -0.81
CA THR A 48 22.98 8.31 -1.27
C THR A 48 23.25 8.54 -2.76
N GLY A 49 22.33 9.15 -3.51
CA GLY A 49 22.45 9.40 -4.95
C GLY A 49 22.17 8.17 -5.83
N ASN A 50 21.70 7.06 -5.25
CA ASN A 50 21.36 5.84 -5.98
C ASN A 50 19.91 5.88 -6.51
N ALA A 51 19.75 6.11 -7.82
CA ALA A 51 18.45 6.16 -8.48
C ALA A 51 17.67 4.83 -8.44
N GLY A 52 18.33 3.68 -8.26
CA GLY A 52 17.68 2.38 -8.13
C GLY A 52 17.13 2.11 -6.72
N ALA A 53 17.48 2.94 -5.74
CA ALA A 53 17.16 2.69 -4.35
C ALA A 53 15.67 2.90 -4.04
N ALA A 54 15.02 3.89 -4.68
CA ALA A 54 13.58 4.13 -4.53
C ALA A 54 12.74 2.91 -4.96
N LEU A 55 13.06 2.33 -6.13
CA LEU A 55 12.42 1.09 -6.60
C LEU A 55 12.61 -0.07 -5.61
N GLY A 56 13.81 -0.21 -5.03
CA GLY A 56 14.10 -1.25 -4.04
C GLY A 56 13.31 -1.08 -2.75
N VAL A 57 13.16 0.16 -2.25
CA VAL A 57 12.35 0.48 -1.07
C VAL A 57 10.88 0.18 -1.33
N ASP A 58 10.32 0.67 -2.43
CA ASP A 58 8.92 0.46 -2.78
C ASP A 58 8.59 -1.02 -2.95
N MET A 59 9.43 -1.79 -3.65
CA MET A 59 9.24 -3.23 -3.77
C MET A 59 9.27 -3.94 -2.41
N THR A 60 10.25 -3.62 -1.57
CA THR A 60 10.43 -4.24 -0.26
C THR A 60 9.21 -3.99 0.64
N ILE A 61 8.76 -2.74 0.72
CA ILE A 61 7.60 -2.37 1.53
C ILE A 61 6.32 -3.00 0.99
N ASN A 62 6.13 -3.05 -0.33
CA ASN A 62 4.95 -3.68 -0.92
C ASN A 62 4.92 -5.20 -0.70
N VAL A 63 6.07 -5.88 -0.71
CA VAL A 63 6.16 -7.30 -0.33
C VAL A 63 5.79 -7.50 1.14
N LEU A 64 6.32 -6.66 2.04
CA LEU A 64 5.96 -6.72 3.47
C LEU A 64 4.46 -6.49 3.69
N ARG A 65 3.85 -5.51 3.00
CA ARG A 65 2.41 -5.25 3.03
C ARG A 65 1.62 -6.46 2.53
N ALA A 66 2.04 -7.08 1.43
CA ALA A 66 1.38 -8.26 0.89
C ALA A 66 1.41 -9.43 1.90
N VAL A 67 2.56 -9.69 2.52
CA VAL A 67 2.71 -10.73 3.55
C VAL A 67 1.85 -10.42 4.77
N LEU A 68 1.81 -9.16 5.22
CA LEU A 68 0.95 -8.72 6.33
C LEU A 68 -0.53 -8.99 6.01
N LEU A 69 -0.99 -8.62 4.81
CA LEU A 69 -2.38 -8.84 4.40
C LEU A 69 -2.74 -10.33 4.36
N ILE A 70 -1.85 -11.17 3.87
CA ILE A 70 -2.04 -12.64 3.91
C ILE A 70 -2.16 -13.11 5.35
N TRP A 71 -1.27 -12.65 6.24
CA TRP A 71 -1.30 -13.04 7.64
C TRP A 71 -2.59 -12.60 8.35
N VAL A 72 -3.04 -11.36 8.12
CA VAL A 72 -4.33 -10.86 8.65
C VAL A 72 -5.50 -11.68 8.11
N ALA A 73 -5.51 -11.99 6.81
CA ALA A 73 -6.54 -12.83 6.20
C ALA A 73 -6.60 -14.23 6.84
N LEU A 74 -5.44 -14.86 7.08
CA LEU A 74 -5.37 -16.14 7.79
C LEU A 74 -5.90 -16.04 9.22
N GLY A 75 -5.59 -14.94 9.93
CA GLY A 75 -6.12 -14.67 11.27
C GLY A 75 -7.65 -14.56 11.31
N ILE A 76 -8.23 -13.88 10.32
CA ILE A 76 -9.69 -13.76 10.16
C ILE A 76 -10.31 -15.14 9.89
N VAL A 77 -9.73 -15.92 8.97
CA VAL A 77 -10.23 -17.28 8.66
C VAL A 77 -10.25 -18.16 9.92
N ARG A 78 -9.19 -18.14 10.72
CA ARG A 78 -9.12 -18.88 11.99
C ARG A 78 -10.17 -18.42 13.00
N THR A 79 -10.37 -17.11 13.11
CA THR A 79 -11.39 -16.51 13.99
C THR A 79 -12.80 -16.97 13.59
N ILE A 80 -13.11 -16.98 12.30
CA ILE A 80 -14.40 -17.45 11.78
C ILE A 80 -14.59 -18.94 12.06
N GLN A 81 -13.54 -19.75 11.87
CA GLN A 81 -13.62 -21.19 12.18
C GLN A 81 -13.89 -21.44 13.66
N ALA A 82 -13.17 -20.75 14.55
CA ALA A 82 -13.42 -20.83 16.00
C ALA A 82 -14.87 -20.46 16.33
N ALA A 83 -15.39 -19.37 15.75
CA ALA A 83 -16.77 -18.94 15.97
C ALA A 83 -17.80 -19.96 15.47
N ARG A 84 -17.49 -20.69 14.40
CA ARG A 84 -18.37 -21.74 13.85
C ARG A 84 -18.35 -23.04 14.66
N ASN A 85 -17.27 -23.28 15.40
CA ASN A 85 -17.09 -24.47 16.22
C ASN A 85 -17.48 -24.22 17.69
N ASP A 86 -18.12 -23.10 18.01
CA ASP A 86 -18.43 -22.64 19.37
C ASP A 86 -17.18 -22.54 20.29
N GLU A 87 -16.00 -22.36 19.70
CA GLU A 87 -14.76 -22.07 20.41
C GLU A 87 -14.68 -20.59 20.77
N ASP A 88 -13.79 -20.22 21.71
CA ASP A 88 -13.54 -18.82 22.06
C ASP A 88 -12.82 -18.08 20.92
N TRP A 89 -13.64 -17.55 20.01
CA TRP A 89 -13.20 -16.78 18.86
C TRP A 89 -12.56 -15.45 19.25
N GLN A 90 -12.90 -14.89 20.41
CA GLN A 90 -12.36 -13.58 20.83
C GLN A 90 -10.87 -13.71 21.17
N THR A 91 -10.50 -14.79 21.86
CA THR A 91 -9.09 -15.08 22.16
C THR A 91 -8.29 -15.31 20.87
N THR A 92 -8.87 -16.00 19.88
CA THR A 92 -8.24 -16.22 18.57
C THR A 92 -8.11 -14.92 17.75
N ALA A 93 -9.11 -14.03 17.81
CA ALA A 93 -9.11 -12.74 17.11
C ALA A 93 -8.13 -11.73 17.70
N ARG A 94 -7.82 -11.84 19.00
CA ARG A 94 -7.00 -10.86 19.72
C ARG A 94 -5.63 -10.66 19.06
N VAL A 95 -4.96 -11.74 18.66
CA VAL A 95 -3.61 -11.69 18.09
C VAL A 95 -3.58 -10.87 16.78
N PRO A 96 -4.38 -11.18 15.74
CA PRO A 96 -4.35 -10.41 14.50
C PRO A 96 -4.76 -8.95 14.67
N ILE A 97 -5.71 -8.66 15.56
CA ILE A 97 -6.14 -7.29 15.85
C ILE A 97 -5.01 -6.50 16.50
N LEU A 98 -4.42 -7.03 17.58
CA LEU A 98 -3.35 -6.34 18.30
C LEU A 98 -2.12 -6.10 17.44
N ALA A 99 -1.74 -7.08 16.60
CA ALA A 99 -0.62 -6.92 15.68
C ALA A 99 -0.87 -5.79 14.66
N THR A 100 -2.08 -5.76 14.07
CA THR A 100 -2.46 -4.72 13.09
C THR A 100 -2.42 -3.33 13.73
N ILE A 101 -2.99 -3.17 14.92
CA ILE A 101 -2.96 -1.91 15.67
C ILE A 101 -1.51 -1.50 15.96
N SER A 102 -0.68 -2.43 16.44
CA SER A 102 0.72 -2.16 16.77
C SER A 102 1.51 -1.67 15.56
N ILE A 103 1.26 -2.24 14.38
CA ILE A 103 1.89 -1.82 13.13
C ILE A 103 1.47 -0.40 12.73
N VAL A 104 0.17 -0.10 12.79
CA VAL A 104 -0.34 1.25 12.48
C VAL A 104 0.23 2.29 13.44
N VAL A 105 0.26 1.98 14.74
CA VAL A 105 0.86 2.86 15.75
C VAL A 105 2.34 3.07 15.49
N GLY A 106 3.09 2.01 15.17
CA GLY A 106 4.50 2.11 14.82
C GLY A 106 4.74 2.97 13.58
N ASP A 107 3.87 2.87 12.57
CA ASP A 107 3.96 3.69 11.36
C ASP A 107 3.65 5.16 11.66
N ILE A 108 2.65 5.46 12.50
CA ILE A 108 2.38 6.84 12.97
C ILE A 108 3.59 7.40 13.72
N ILE A 109 4.20 6.63 14.63
CA ILE A 109 5.41 7.04 15.37
C ILE A 109 6.57 7.30 14.41
N THR A 110 6.72 6.49 13.36
CA THR A 110 7.74 6.70 12.34
C THR A 110 7.56 8.06 11.65
N GLY A 111 6.32 8.47 11.41
CA GLY A 111 5.99 9.79 10.87
C GLY A 111 6.49 10.96 11.73
N LEU A 112 6.70 10.76 13.03
CA LEU A 112 7.24 11.79 13.94
C LEU A 112 8.77 11.94 13.83
N ILE A 113 9.46 10.97 13.24
CA ILE A 113 10.91 10.96 13.06
C ILE A 113 11.30 11.60 11.73
N ILE A 114 10.40 11.58 10.74
CA ILE A 114 10.67 12.10 9.40
C ILE A 114 10.90 13.62 9.46
N PRO A 115 12.05 14.13 8.99
CA PRO A 115 12.27 15.56 8.88
C PRO A 115 11.24 16.16 7.91
N PRO A 116 10.65 17.34 8.20
CA PRO A 116 9.74 17.99 7.27
C PRO A 116 10.45 18.23 5.93
N PRO A 117 9.76 18.03 4.78
CA PRO A 117 10.36 18.33 3.48
C PRO A 117 10.73 19.81 3.42
N ALA A 118 11.95 20.10 2.99
CA ALA A 118 12.47 21.45 2.79
C ALA A 118 11.82 22.16 1.59
#